data_AF-A0A7S1H2I7-F1
#
_entry.id   AF-A0A7S1H2I7-F1
#
_cell.length_a   1.000
_cell.length_b   1.000
_cell.length_c   1.000
_cell.angle_alpha   90.00
_cell.angle_beta   90.00
_cell.angle_gamma   90.00
#
_symmetry.space_group_name_H-M   'P 1'
#
loop_
_entity.id
_entity.type
_entity.pdbx_description
1 polymer ?
#
loop_
_entity_poly.entity_id
_entity_poly.type
_entity_poly.pdbx_seq_one_letter_code
_entity_poly.pdbx_strand_id
1 'polypeptide(L)'
;RVWMPRYGDVEELCCNVDDMPPSRIAFFQNVVKQAKYLLPSECRIGMDEGVRLLARLYNNAHELLNPDGSDVDLGFGVFVPACLFNHSCDPNCVWYVSNHGDLAVRTLRPVQKGEDLTIAYWDLHECTEERRRKLQ
;
A
#
# COMPACT_ATOMS: atom_id res chain seq x y z
N ARG A 1 6.90 -7.83 -21.86
CA ARG A 1 6.76 -8.90 -20.85
C ARG A 1 6.06 -8.27 -19.66
N VAL A 2 4.90 -8.79 -19.25
CA VAL A 2 4.26 -8.38 -18.00
C VAL A 2 5.01 -9.10 -16.89
N TRP A 3 5.66 -8.36 -16.00
CA TRP A 3 6.29 -8.93 -14.81
C TRP A 3 5.18 -9.40 -13.86
N MET A 4 5.27 -10.63 -13.36
CA MET A 4 4.31 -11.15 -12.39
C MET A 4 4.94 -11.18 -11.01
N PRO A 5 4.31 -10.55 -10.00
CA PRO A 5 4.81 -10.56 -8.64
C PRO A 5 4.80 -11.98 -8.08
N ARG A 6 5.81 -12.30 -7.28
CA ARG A 6 5.91 -13.50 -6.46
C ARG A 6 5.71 -13.11 -5.00
N TYR A 7 5.39 -14.09 -4.17
CA TYR A 7 5.22 -13.87 -2.73
C TYR A 7 6.46 -13.23 -2.08
N GLY A 8 7.66 -13.66 -2.44
CA GLY A 8 8.90 -13.07 -1.91
C GLY A 8 9.06 -11.58 -2.22
N ASP A 9 8.48 -11.08 -3.33
CA ASP A 9 8.54 -9.66 -3.65
C ASP A 9 7.65 -8.84 -2.69
N VAL A 10 6.62 -9.46 -2.08
CA VAL A 10 5.83 -8.86 -0.99
C VAL A 10 6.62 -8.85 0.31
N GLU A 11 7.42 -9.88 0.59
CA GLU A 11 8.24 -9.95 1.81
C GLU A 11 9.34 -8.87 1.84
N GLU A 12 9.80 -8.42 0.68
CA GLU A 12 10.76 -7.32 0.53
C GLU A 12 10.13 -5.94 0.75
N LEU A 13 8.79 -5.83 0.78
CA LEU A 13 8.12 -4.56 1.04
C LEU A 13 8.38 -4.04 2.45
N CYS A 14 8.32 -2.72 2.57
CA CYS A 14 8.58 -2.00 3.79
C CYS A 14 7.59 -2.40 4.91
N CYS A 15 8.13 -2.90 6.03
CA CYS A 15 7.34 -3.41 7.14
C CYS A 15 7.14 -2.38 8.25
N ASN A 16 8.18 -1.59 8.59
CA ASN A 16 8.20 -0.56 9.65
C ASN A 16 7.52 -0.94 10.97
N VAL A 17 7.38 -2.24 11.27
CA VAL A 17 6.63 -2.72 12.44
C VAL A 17 7.25 -2.21 13.74
N ASP A 18 8.57 -2.03 13.76
CA ASP A 18 9.32 -1.56 14.93
C ASP A 18 9.06 -0.07 15.25
N ASP A 19 8.61 0.70 14.26
CA ASP A 19 8.25 2.12 14.40
C ASP A 19 6.75 2.31 14.68
N MET A 20 5.94 1.25 14.61
CA MET A 20 4.49 1.35 14.79
C MET A 20 4.09 1.55 16.25
N PRO A 21 3.00 2.29 16.52
CA PRO A 21 2.45 2.40 17.86
C PRO A 21 2.11 1.02 18.45
N PRO A 22 2.34 0.78 19.77
CA PRO A 22 2.02 -0.50 20.40
C PRO A 22 0.54 -0.92 20.22
N SER A 23 -0.37 0.05 20.15
CA SER A 23 -1.79 -0.18 19.89
C SER A 23 -2.05 -0.76 18.49
N ARG A 24 -1.21 -0.42 17.49
CA ARG A 24 -1.28 -0.98 16.14
C ARG A 24 -0.77 -2.40 16.10
N ILE A 25 0.36 -2.66 16.74
CA ILE A 25 0.92 -4.02 16.86
C ILE A 25 -0.09 -4.94 17.57
N ALA A 26 -0.70 -4.47 18.67
CA ALA A 26 -1.75 -5.22 19.37
C ALA A 26 -2.98 -5.50 18.50
N PHE A 27 -3.38 -4.53 17.67
CA PHE A 27 -4.46 -4.73 16.69
C PHE A 27 -4.11 -5.84 15.69
N PHE A 28 -2.92 -5.82 15.09
CA PHE A 28 -2.47 -6.86 14.16
C PHE A 28 -2.40 -8.25 14.82
N GLN A 29 -1.87 -8.33 16.05
CA GLN A 29 -1.85 -9.59 16.80
C GLN A 29 -3.26 -10.15 17.00
N ASN A 30 -4.25 -9.29 17.26
CA ASN A 30 -5.64 -9.73 17.38
C ASN A 30 -6.20 -10.22 16.05
N VAL A 31 -5.91 -9.55 14.93
CA VAL A 31 -6.29 -10.03 13.59
C VAL A 31 -5.69 -11.41 13.31
N VAL A 32 -4.40 -11.62 13.56
CA VAL A 32 -3.73 -12.92 13.35
C VAL A 32 -4.33 -14.02 14.26
N LYS A 33 -4.64 -13.70 15.51
CA LYS A 33 -5.32 -14.64 16.43
C LYS A 33 -6.68 -15.09 15.90
N GLN A 34 -7.44 -14.19 15.26
CA GLN A 34 -8.76 -14.51 14.70
C GLN A 34 -8.64 -15.25 13.37
N ALA A 35 -7.65 -14.88 12.55
CA ALA A 35 -7.42 -15.48 11.23
C ALA A 35 -7.30 -17.01 11.28
N LYS A 36 -6.72 -17.59 12.34
CA LYS A 36 -6.61 -19.05 12.50
C LYS A 36 -7.97 -19.79 12.52
N TYR A 37 -9.06 -19.11 12.89
CA TYR A 37 -10.42 -19.66 12.91
C TYR A 37 -11.15 -19.45 11.58
N LEU A 38 -10.71 -18.49 10.77
CA LEU A 38 -11.32 -18.14 9.49
C LEU A 38 -10.60 -18.79 8.30
N LEU A 39 -9.31 -19.10 8.45
CA LEU A 39 -8.46 -19.64 7.41
C LEU A 39 -8.25 -21.15 7.54
N PRO A 40 -8.10 -21.86 6.41
CA PRO A 40 -7.67 -23.25 6.36
C PRO A 40 -6.33 -23.46 7.09
N SER A 41 -6.07 -24.68 7.57
CA SER A 41 -4.84 -25.01 8.29
C SER A 41 -3.58 -24.69 7.51
N GLU A 42 -3.65 -24.84 6.18
CA GLU A 42 -2.53 -24.67 5.24
C GLU A 42 -2.11 -23.20 5.09
N CYS A 43 -3.01 -22.26 5.40
CA CYS A 43 -2.76 -20.82 5.34
C CYS A 43 -2.37 -20.22 6.70
N ARG A 44 -2.24 -21.03 7.75
CA ARG A 44 -1.91 -20.55 9.09
C ARG A 44 -0.41 -20.28 9.19
N ILE A 45 -0.08 -19.06 9.55
CA ILE A 45 1.29 -18.58 9.73
C ILE A 45 1.58 -18.25 11.20
N GLY A 46 2.86 -18.09 11.54
CA GLY A 46 3.29 -17.71 12.88
C GLY A 46 2.79 -16.32 13.28
N MET A 47 2.73 -16.03 14.59
CA MET A 47 2.29 -14.73 15.09
C MET A 47 3.15 -13.58 14.56
N ASP A 48 4.48 -13.71 14.66
CA ASP A 48 5.42 -12.68 14.19
C ASP A 48 5.30 -12.47 12.67
N GLU A 49 5.26 -13.56 11.90
CA GLU A 49 5.09 -13.53 10.46
C GLU A 49 3.78 -12.84 10.06
N GLY A 50 2.66 -13.18 10.71
CA GLY A 50 1.36 -12.57 10.44
C GLY A 50 1.30 -11.09 10.79
N VAL A 51 1.91 -10.67 11.91
CA VAL A 51 2.00 -9.25 12.26
C VAL A 51 2.83 -8.49 11.23
N ARG A 52 3.98 -9.04 10.81
CA ARG A 52 4.83 -8.42 9.78
C ARG A 52 4.16 -8.39 8.41
N LEU A 53 3.37 -9.40 8.06
CA LEU A 53 2.58 -9.40 6.81
C LEU A 53 1.53 -8.30 6.85
N LEU A 54 0.76 -8.18 7.93
CA LEU A 54 -0.23 -7.10 8.10
C LEU A 54 0.40 -5.71 8.11
N ALA A 55 1.59 -5.57 8.72
CA ALA A 55 2.33 -4.31 8.70
C ALA A 55 2.76 -3.91 7.28
N ARG A 56 3.21 -4.87 6.47
CA ARG A 56 3.49 -4.62 5.04
C ARG A 56 2.24 -4.23 4.26
N LEU A 57 1.11 -4.91 4.47
CA LEU A 57 -0.14 -4.50 3.86
C LEU A 57 -0.51 -3.07 4.27
N TYR A 58 -0.40 -2.74 5.56
CA TYR A 58 -0.73 -1.42 6.08
C TYR A 58 0.09 -0.29 5.46
N ASN A 59 1.38 -0.51 5.19
CA ASN A 59 2.25 0.54 4.64
C ASN A 59 2.21 0.64 3.11
N ASN A 60 1.82 -0.42 2.40
CA ASN A 60 2.04 -0.52 0.96
C ASN A 60 0.76 -0.74 0.15
N ALA A 61 -0.36 -1.08 0.78
CA ALA A 61 -1.59 -1.33 0.05
C ALA A 61 -2.15 -0.04 -0.56
N HIS A 62 -2.68 -0.17 -1.78
CA HIS A 62 -3.42 0.87 -2.49
C HIS A 62 -4.91 0.58 -2.42
N GLU A 63 -5.71 1.61 -2.27
CA GLU A 63 -7.16 1.52 -2.40
C GLU A 63 -7.55 1.16 -3.83
N LEU A 64 -8.54 0.28 -3.97
CA LEU A 64 -9.14 -0.09 -5.24
C LEU A 64 -10.31 0.86 -5.49
N LEU A 65 -10.11 1.77 -6.44
CA LEU A 65 -11.09 2.77 -6.82
C LEU A 65 -11.87 2.30 -8.06
N ASN A 66 -13.14 2.70 -8.17
CA ASN A 66 -13.88 2.45 -9.41
C ASN A 66 -13.25 3.23 -10.57
N PRO A 67 -13.07 2.58 -11.74
CA PRO A 67 -12.58 3.27 -12.92
C PRO A 67 -13.50 4.41 -13.41
N ASP A 68 -14.78 4.39 -13.03
CA ASP A 68 -15.76 5.43 -13.37
C ASP A 68 -15.74 6.64 -12.40
N GLY A 69 -14.88 6.62 -11.38
CA GLY A 69 -14.72 7.69 -10.40
C GLY A 69 -15.84 7.73 -9.34
N SER A 70 -16.69 6.70 -9.26
CA SER A 70 -17.66 6.59 -8.17
C SER A 70 -16.98 6.25 -6.84
N ASP A 71 -17.44 6.93 -5.79
CA ASP A 71 -16.89 6.88 -4.42
C ASP A 71 -17.38 5.63 -3.66
N VAL A 72 -17.15 4.45 -4.24
CA VAL A 72 -17.44 3.16 -3.60
C VAL A 72 -16.13 2.44 -3.36
N ASP A 73 -15.81 2.21 -2.08
CA ASP A 73 -14.66 1.43 -1.64
C ASP A 73 -14.80 -0.03 -2.11
N LEU A 74 -13.94 -0.46 -3.04
CA LEU A 74 -13.88 -1.83 -3.53
C LEU A 74 -12.93 -2.71 -2.69
N GLY A 75 -12.14 -2.11 -1.80
CA GLY A 75 -11.14 -2.76 -0.97
C GLY A 75 -9.71 -2.29 -1.28
N PHE A 76 -8.73 -3.13 -0.94
CA PHE A 76 -7.31 -2.78 -1.04
C PHE A 76 -6.52 -3.86 -1.78
N GLY A 77 -5.49 -3.44 -2.51
CA GLY A 77 -4.59 -4.32 -3.24
C GLY A 77 -3.13 -3.99 -2.99
N VAL A 78 -2.27 -5.02 -3.02
CA VAL A 78 -0.81 -4.84 -3.00
C VAL A 78 -0.31 -4.98 -4.44
N PHE A 79 0.14 -3.85 -5.00
CA PHE A 79 0.68 -3.78 -6.35
C PHE A 79 2.18 -3.48 -6.25
N VAL A 80 3.00 -4.53 -6.08
CA VAL A 80 4.43 -4.40 -5.75
C VAL A 80 5.18 -3.30 -6.54
N PRO A 81 5.02 -3.16 -7.88
CA PRO A 81 5.70 -2.09 -8.61
C PRO A 81 5.24 -0.68 -8.24
N ALA A 82 3.97 -0.51 -7.85
CA ALA A 82 3.41 0.76 -7.41
C ALA A 82 3.90 1.13 -6.00
N CYS A 83 4.13 0.14 -5.14
CA CYS A 83 4.65 0.33 -3.78
C CYS A 83 6.10 0.87 -3.76
N LEU A 84 6.81 0.85 -4.90
CA LEU A 84 8.17 1.41 -5.02
C LEU A 84 8.18 2.94 -5.18
N PHE A 85 7.05 3.55 -5.51
CA PHE A 85 6.97 5.00 -5.71
C PHE A 85 6.93 5.69 -4.36
N ASN A 86 7.86 6.61 -4.12
CA ASN A 86 7.87 7.43 -2.91
C ASN A 86 6.79 8.52 -2.97
N HIS A 87 6.48 9.07 -1.79
CA HIS A 87 5.58 10.20 -1.67
C HIS A 87 6.22 11.53 -2.12
N SER A 88 5.44 12.38 -2.79
CA SER A 88 5.67 13.83 -2.88
C SER A 88 4.35 14.60 -2.77
N CYS A 89 4.38 15.74 -2.07
CA CYS A 89 3.27 16.70 -2.05
C CYS A 89 3.10 17.47 -3.38
N ASP A 90 4.12 17.44 -4.23
CA ASP A 90 4.10 17.93 -5.61
C ASP A 90 4.56 16.78 -6.52
N PRO A 91 3.68 15.78 -6.76
CA PRO A 91 4.07 14.55 -7.45
C PRO A 91 4.21 14.79 -8.95
N ASN A 92 5.15 14.08 -9.58
CA ASN A 92 5.26 14.02 -11.04
C ASN A 92 4.49 12.86 -11.67
N CYS A 93 3.91 11.96 -10.85
CA CYS A 93 3.11 10.83 -11.29
C CYS A 93 1.76 10.75 -10.56
N VAL A 94 0.77 10.16 -11.22
CA VAL A 94 -0.52 9.79 -10.65
C VAL A 94 -0.78 8.30 -10.93
N TRP A 95 -1.39 7.60 -9.98
CA TRP A 95 -1.85 6.23 -10.17
C TRP A 95 -3.36 6.20 -10.38
N TYR A 96 -3.86 5.18 -11.09
CA TYR A 96 -5.28 4.92 -11.26
C TYR A 96 -5.51 3.42 -11.50
N VAL A 97 -6.70 2.94 -11.15
CA VAL A 97 -7.13 1.58 -11.49
C VAL A 97 -7.75 1.61 -12.88
N SER A 98 -7.21 0.81 -13.79
CA SER A 98 -7.75 0.69 -15.15
C SER A 98 -9.04 -0.11 -15.17
N ASN A 99 -9.78 -0.04 -16.28
CA ASN A 99 -10.98 -0.86 -16.51
C ASN A 99 -10.72 -2.39 -16.48
N HIS A 100 -9.45 -2.80 -16.47
CA HIS A 100 -9.04 -4.21 -16.41
C HIS A 100 -8.64 -4.65 -14.98
N GLY A 101 -8.73 -3.76 -13.99
CA GLY A 101 -8.33 -4.03 -12.61
C GLY A 101 -6.83 -3.86 -12.34
N ASP A 102 -6.04 -3.52 -13.36
CA ASP A 102 -4.62 -3.23 -13.20
C ASP A 102 -4.41 -1.81 -12.66
N LEU A 103 -3.49 -1.65 -11.70
CA LEU A 103 -3.01 -0.35 -11.27
C LEU A 103 -1.98 0.18 -12.29
N ALA A 104 -2.29 1.33 -12.88
CA ALA A 104 -1.44 2.02 -13.83
C ALA A 104 -0.89 3.32 -13.21
N VAL A 105 0.34 3.69 -13.60
CA VAL A 105 0.97 4.95 -13.20
C VAL A 105 1.27 5.78 -14.43
N ARG A 106 0.91 7.06 -14.40
CA ARG A 106 1.12 8.01 -15.49
C ARG A 106 1.84 9.25 -14.99
N THR A 107 2.81 9.72 -15.76
CA THR A 107 3.47 11.00 -15.52
C THR A 107 2.52 12.17 -15.79
N LEU A 108 2.47 13.13 -14.87
CA LEU A 108 1.69 14.38 -14.98
C LEU A 108 2.40 15.45 -15.81
N ARG A 109 3.72 15.32 -15.96
CA ARG A 109 4.58 16.21 -16.74
C ARG A 109 5.75 15.42 -17.35
N PRO A 110 6.51 15.97 -18.31
CA PRO A 110 7.78 15.37 -18.72
C PRO A 110 8.71 15.15 -17.51
N VAL A 111 9.36 13.99 -17.48
CA VAL A 111 10.32 13.59 -16.44
C VAL A 111 11.69 13.35 -17.08
N GLN A 112 12.75 13.69 -16.35
CA GLN A 112 14.11 13.53 -16.84
C GLN A 112 14.71 12.17 -16.43
N LYS A 113 15.72 11.71 -17.17
CA LYS A 113 16.45 10.50 -16.79
C LYS A 113 17.14 10.72 -15.44
N GLY A 114 16.87 9.84 -14.48
CA GLY A 114 17.41 9.92 -13.12
C GLY A 114 16.60 10.81 -12.17
N GLU A 115 15.50 11.39 -12.64
CA GLU A 115 14.52 12.03 -11.75
C GLU A 115 13.70 10.97 -11.02
N ASP A 116 13.52 11.14 -9.71
CA ASP A 116 12.68 10.26 -8.91
C ASP A 116 11.21 10.38 -9.34
N LEU A 117 10.56 9.23 -9.54
CA LEU A 117 9.13 9.19 -9.80
C LEU A 117 8.38 9.09 -8.47
N THR A 118 7.45 10.02 -8.24
CA THR A 118 6.75 10.14 -6.97
C THR A 118 5.25 10.28 -7.17
N ILE A 119 4.47 9.74 -6.25
CA ILE A 119 3.01 9.83 -6.20
C ILE A 119 2.55 10.54 -4.92
N ALA A 120 1.29 10.98 -4.87
CA ALA A 120 0.67 11.39 -3.62
C ALA A 120 0.16 10.14 -2.86
N TYR A 121 0.47 10.04 -1.56
CA TYR A 121 -0.03 8.96 -0.69
C TYR A 121 -1.35 9.33 -0.02
N TRP A 122 -1.65 10.62 0.06
CA TRP A 122 -2.86 11.18 0.64
C TRP A 122 -3.42 12.23 -0.29
N ASP A 123 -4.68 12.60 -0.03
CA ASP A 123 -5.35 13.66 -0.75
C ASP A 123 -4.58 14.99 -0.64
N LEU A 124 -4.31 15.60 -1.79
CA LEU A 124 -3.63 16.89 -1.90
C LEU A 124 -4.58 18.07 -1.65
N HIS A 125 -5.87 17.83 -1.47
CA HIS A 125 -6.84 18.86 -1.07
C HIS A 125 -6.83 19.16 0.44
N GLU A 126 -6.26 18.28 1.27
CA GLU A 126 -6.03 18.54 2.70
C GLU A 126 -4.97 19.62 2.92
N CYS A 127 -5.06 20.39 4.02
CA CYS A 127 -4.08 21.44 4.26
C CYS A 127 -2.68 20.87 4.57
N THR A 128 -1.62 21.65 4.32
CA THR A 128 -0.22 21.21 4.54
C THR A 128 0.05 20.73 5.96
N GLU A 129 -0.63 21.30 6.96
CA GLU A 129 -0.50 20.92 8.36
C GLU A 129 -1.05 19.51 8.63
N GLU A 130 -2.24 19.20 8.10
CA GLU A 130 -2.87 17.88 8.21
C GLU A 130 -2.02 16.80 7.53
N ARG A 131 -1.50 17.09 6.34
CA ARG A 131 -0.62 16.17 5.59
C ARG A 131 0.69 15.89 6.34
N ARG A 132 1.31 16.91 6.93
CA ARG A 132 2.53 16.73 7.73
C ARG A 132 2.31 15.93 8.99
N ARG A 133 1.11 15.99 9.59
CA ARG A 133 0.79 15.18 10.76
C ARG A 133 0.72 13.68 10.44
N LYS A 134 0.43 13.32 9.18
CA LYS A 134 0.40 11.92 8.71
C LYS A 134 1.79 11.33 8.42
N LEU A 135 2.85 12.15 8.44
CA LEU A 135 4.24 11.76 8.17
C LEU A 135 5.04 11.37 9.44
N GLN A 136 4.43 11.45 10.63
CA GLN A 136 5.03 11.11 11.93
C GLN A 136 4.48 9.78 12.46
#